data_AF-A0A800CXY1-F1
#
_entry.id   AF-A0A800CXY1-F1
#
_cell.length_a   1.000
_cell.length_b   1.000
_cell.length_c   1.000
_cell.angle_alpha   90.00
_cell.angle_beta   90.00
_cell.angle_gamma   90.00
#
_symmetry.space_group_name_H-M   'P 1'
#
loop_
_entity.id
_entity.type
_entity.pdbx_description
1 polymer ?
#
loop_
_entity_poly.entity_id
_entity_poly.type
_entity_poly.pdbx_seq_one_letter_code
_entity_poly.pdbx_strand_id
1 'polypeptide(L)'
;VEENINDSLISKIDGVNSKIQEIADLNQRIFTIEIHGQTANSARDRRDLLAKDLATSLGVQTYPDSQGMLAVQLPGGLPLVQGNMAMEIEGVQNGSDMDLVLHAGGVTRPIQSHNLGGEFEGLVNIRDQFIPSIKNDLDRLAYELTESVNTAHAAGAGLDSVSGRNFFSAPNPVPPPPASDPWLDAARNISVAITDSNHIAAANAPVPPDTVAPGDNRNSLVISNIGEDFLIDGKDNFGAYYGKLTARIGVEANQNRLAVGGAEDAMNQLQNIRDGLSGVSLDEEMINLIQYQRGFESSAKFLATIDEMMGSLMDLKR
;
A
#
# COMPACT_ATOMS: atom_id res chain seq x y z
N VAL A 1 -3.33 7.03 12.29
CA VAL A 1 -3.17 6.79 10.82
C VAL A 1 -2.65 5.38 10.59
N GLU A 2 -1.51 5.01 11.18
CA GLU A 2 -0.97 3.63 11.12
C GLU A 2 -2.01 2.58 11.56
N GLU A 3 -2.69 2.80 12.69
CA GLU A 3 -3.78 1.92 13.17
C GLU A 3 -4.92 1.76 12.15
N ASN A 4 -5.40 2.86 11.56
CA ASN A 4 -6.41 2.80 10.49
C ASN A 4 -5.92 2.02 9.25
N ILE A 5 -4.62 2.07 8.94
CA ILE A 5 -4.04 1.29 7.83
C ILE A 5 -3.99 -0.19 8.21
N ASN A 6 -3.64 -0.53 9.45
CA ASN A 6 -3.70 -1.91 9.93
C ASN A 6 -5.13 -2.48 9.84
N ASP A 7 -6.14 -1.72 10.28
CA ASP A 7 -7.55 -2.13 10.16
C ASP A 7 -7.97 -2.32 8.70
N SER A 8 -7.53 -1.41 7.82
CA SER A 8 -7.79 -1.52 6.38
C SER A 8 -7.14 -2.76 5.77
N LEU A 9 -5.89 -3.06 6.12
CA LEU A 9 -5.19 -4.25 5.67
C LEU A 9 -5.90 -5.52 6.16
N ILE A 10 -6.26 -5.61 7.44
CA ILE A 10 -7.00 -6.75 8.00
C ILE A 10 -8.31 -6.99 7.23
N SER A 11 -9.12 -5.93 7.05
CA SER A 11 -10.38 -6.05 6.30
C SER A 11 -10.17 -6.49 4.84
N LYS A 12 -9.08 -6.07 4.21
CA LYS A 12 -8.75 -6.47 2.84
C LYS A 12 -8.21 -7.91 2.77
N ILE A 13 -7.54 -8.40 3.80
CA ILE A 13 -7.02 -9.78 3.89
C ILE A 13 -8.18 -10.78 3.77
N ASP A 14 -9.27 -10.58 4.51
CA ASP A 14 -10.46 -11.44 4.41
C ASP A 14 -11.01 -11.50 2.98
N GLY A 15 -11.05 -10.34 2.33
CA GLY A 15 -11.51 -10.18 0.95
C GLY A 15 -10.59 -10.80 -0.09
N VAL A 16 -9.28 -10.90 0.14
CA VAL A 16 -8.36 -11.60 -0.77
C VAL A 16 -8.36 -13.10 -0.52
N ASN A 17 -8.37 -13.55 0.74
CA ASN A 17 -8.46 -14.97 1.09
C ASN A 17 -9.72 -15.61 0.51
N SER A 18 -10.85 -14.90 0.55
CA SER A 18 -12.10 -15.36 -0.08
C SER A 18 -11.94 -15.57 -1.60
N LYS A 19 -11.24 -14.67 -2.30
CA LYS A 19 -10.99 -14.81 -3.74
C LYS A 19 -10.01 -15.93 -4.05
N ILE A 20 -8.98 -16.11 -3.22
CA ILE A 20 -7.99 -17.20 -3.34
C ILE A 20 -8.71 -18.55 -3.23
N GLN A 21 -9.60 -18.69 -2.24
CA GLN A 21 -10.44 -19.89 -2.08
C GLN A 21 -11.35 -20.12 -3.29
N GLU A 22 -12.04 -19.08 -3.76
CA GLU A 22 -12.95 -19.19 -4.92
C GLU A 22 -12.20 -19.61 -6.19
N ILE A 23 -10.97 -19.13 -6.42
CA ILE A 23 -10.12 -19.58 -7.54
C ILE A 23 -9.76 -21.07 -7.42
N ALA A 24 -9.39 -21.54 -6.23
CA ALA A 24 -9.07 -22.94 -6.00
C ALA A 24 -10.29 -23.86 -6.26
N ASP A 25 -11.47 -23.45 -5.81
CA ASP A 25 -12.73 -24.16 -6.06
C ASP A 25 -13.09 -24.17 -7.55
N LEU A 26 -12.89 -23.03 -8.24
CA LEU A 26 -13.09 -22.92 -9.69
C LEU A 26 -12.11 -23.80 -10.47
N ASN A 27 -10.85 -23.90 -10.05
CA ASN A 27 -9.89 -24.83 -10.66
C ASN A 27 -10.39 -26.27 -10.59
N GLN A 28 -10.87 -26.71 -9.42
CA GLN A 28 -11.44 -28.06 -9.26
C GLN A 28 -12.68 -28.28 -10.14
N ARG A 29 -13.56 -27.27 -10.22
CA ARG A 29 -14.78 -27.33 -11.03
C ARG A 29 -14.48 -27.39 -12.52
N ILE A 30 -13.58 -26.52 -13.00
CA ILE A 30 -13.13 -26.47 -14.40
C ILE A 30 -12.54 -27.83 -14.78
N PHE A 31 -11.63 -28.34 -13.96
CA PHE A 31 -11.03 -29.66 -14.18
C PHE A 31 -12.09 -30.75 -14.30
N THR A 32 -13.06 -30.79 -13.39
CA THR A 32 -14.13 -31.81 -13.38
C THR A 32 -15.05 -31.74 -14.60
N ILE A 33 -15.34 -30.54 -15.11
CA ILE A 33 -16.17 -30.36 -16.33
C ILE A 33 -15.39 -30.81 -17.57
N GLU A 34 -14.11 -30.44 -17.64
CA GLU A 34 -13.29 -30.63 -18.85
C GLU A 34 -12.80 -32.06 -19.03
N ILE A 35 -12.61 -32.83 -17.96
CA ILE A 35 -12.36 -34.28 -18.07
C ILE A 35 -13.53 -35.04 -18.72
N HIS A 36 -14.76 -34.49 -18.69
CA HIS A 36 -15.94 -35.05 -19.37
C HIS A 36 -16.10 -34.51 -20.80
N GLY A 37 -15.11 -33.78 -21.32
CA GLY A 37 -15.12 -33.21 -22.67
C GLY A 37 -16.02 -31.98 -22.84
N GLN A 38 -16.56 -31.42 -21.75
CA GLN A 38 -17.34 -30.18 -21.76
C GLN A 38 -16.43 -28.97 -21.54
N THR A 39 -16.85 -27.78 -21.97
CA THR A 39 -16.10 -26.53 -21.75
C THR A 39 -16.68 -25.74 -20.58
N ALA A 40 -15.84 -25.38 -19.61
CA ALA A 40 -16.25 -24.66 -18.40
C ALA A 40 -16.17 -23.12 -18.54
N ASN A 41 -16.67 -22.55 -19.65
CA ASN A 41 -16.42 -21.15 -20.04
C ASN A 41 -16.75 -20.15 -18.92
N SER A 42 -17.97 -20.18 -18.37
CA SER A 42 -18.36 -19.23 -17.30
C SER A 42 -17.52 -19.37 -16.02
N ALA A 43 -17.02 -20.58 -15.72
CA ALA A 43 -16.14 -20.79 -14.57
C ALA A 43 -14.73 -20.23 -14.83
N ARG A 44 -14.23 -20.35 -16.07
CA ARG A 44 -12.98 -19.72 -16.51
C ARG A 44 -13.10 -18.20 -16.44
N ASP A 45 -14.17 -17.63 -16.97
CA ASP A 45 -14.41 -16.18 -16.95
C ASP A 45 -14.43 -15.65 -15.50
N ARG A 46 -15.14 -16.33 -14.61
CA ARG A 46 -15.19 -15.95 -13.19
C ARG A 46 -13.81 -16.05 -12.54
N ARG A 47 -13.05 -17.12 -12.81
CA ARG A 47 -11.70 -17.32 -12.28
C ARG A 47 -10.75 -16.22 -12.74
N ASP A 48 -10.83 -15.85 -14.02
CA ASP A 48 -9.94 -14.85 -14.61
C ASP A 48 -10.27 -13.44 -14.09
N LEU A 49 -11.55 -13.14 -13.82
CA LEU A 49 -11.96 -11.92 -13.11
C LEU A 49 -11.37 -11.86 -11.68
N LEU A 50 -11.47 -12.96 -10.93
CA LEU A 50 -10.90 -13.02 -9.57
C LEU A 50 -9.37 -12.87 -9.58
N ALA A 51 -8.70 -13.49 -10.55
CA ALA A 51 -7.26 -13.36 -10.74
C ALA A 51 -6.87 -11.91 -11.07
N LYS A 52 -7.64 -11.21 -11.90
CA LYS A 52 -7.45 -9.78 -12.20
C LYS A 52 -7.64 -8.90 -10.96
N ASP A 53 -8.64 -9.19 -10.15
CA ASP A 53 -8.88 -8.47 -8.89
C ASP A 53 -7.73 -8.70 -7.90
N LEU A 54 -7.25 -9.94 -7.75
CA LEU A 54 -6.08 -10.25 -6.94
C LEU A 54 -4.81 -9.56 -7.48
N ALA A 55 -4.66 -9.42 -8.80
CA ALA A 55 -3.52 -8.70 -9.37
C ALA A 55 -3.57 -7.20 -9.01
N THR A 56 -4.76 -6.60 -9.01
CA THR A 56 -4.96 -5.22 -8.56
C THR A 56 -4.66 -5.05 -7.07
N SER A 57 -5.06 -6.01 -6.23
CA SER A 57 -4.87 -5.92 -4.77
C SER A 57 -3.45 -6.26 -4.31
N LEU A 58 -2.87 -7.35 -4.79
CA LEU A 58 -1.64 -7.96 -4.27
C LEU A 58 -0.50 -8.01 -5.29
N GLY A 59 -0.72 -7.64 -6.56
CA GLY A 59 0.27 -7.77 -7.62
C GLY A 59 0.57 -9.22 -8.02
N VAL A 60 -0.39 -10.13 -7.87
CA VAL A 60 -0.18 -11.56 -8.14
C VAL A 60 0.21 -11.85 -9.59
N GLN A 61 0.94 -12.93 -9.78
CA GLN A 61 1.27 -13.52 -11.07
C GLN A 61 0.54 -14.85 -11.22
N THR A 62 0.09 -15.15 -12.44
CA THR A 62 -0.65 -16.38 -12.74
C THR A 62 -0.03 -17.15 -13.90
N TYR A 63 -0.12 -18.48 -13.83
CA TYR A 63 0.35 -19.39 -14.88
C TYR A 63 -0.38 -20.74 -14.78
N PRO A 64 -0.52 -21.49 -15.88
CA PRO A 64 -1.02 -22.85 -15.81
C PRO A 64 0.03 -23.78 -15.20
N ASP A 65 -0.39 -24.65 -14.28
CA ASP A 65 0.46 -25.69 -13.72
C ASP A 65 0.57 -26.92 -14.65
N SER A 66 1.29 -27.96 -14.20
CA SER A 66 1.48 -29.20 -14.95
C SER A 66 0.18 -29.95 -15.29
N GLN A 67 -0.92 -29.66 -14.59
CA GLN A 67 -2.24 -30.24 -14.80
C GLN A 67 -3.18 -29.29 -15.55
N GLY A 68 -2.69 -28.12 -15.97
CA GLY A 68 -3.47 -27.10 -16.66
C GLY A 68 -4.37 -26.27 -15.75
N MET A 69 -4.26 -26.41 -14.43
CA MET A 69 -4.99 -25.56 -13.48
C MET A 69 -4.27 -24.22 -13.30
N LEU A 70 -5.00 -23.16 -12.94
CA LEU A 70 -4.40 -21.84 -12.76
C LEU A 70 -3.67 -21.78 -11.42
N ALA A 71 -2.35 -21.69 -11.45
CA ALA A 71 -1.55 -21.32 -10.29
C ALA A 71 -1.54 -19.80 -10.13
N VAL A 72 -1.54 -19.35 -8.87
CA VAL A 72 -1.48 -17.93 -8.49
C VAL A 72 -0.39 -17.78 -7.44
N GLN A 73 0.51 -16.82 -7.61
CA GLN A 73 1.59 -16.54 -6.66
C GLN A 73 1.79 -15.04 -6.45
N LEU A 74 2.25 -14.66 -5.27
CA LEU A 74 2.75 -13.33 -4.98
C LEU A 74 4.05 -13.04 -5.72
N PRO A 75 4.41 -11.75 -5.91
CA PRO A 75 5.78 -11.35 -6.22
C PRO A 75 6.80 -12.06 -5.32
N GLY A 76 7.93 -12.48 -5.91
CA GLY A 76 8.93 -13.28 -5.19
C GLY A 76 8.60 -14.78 -5.08
N GLY A 77 7.46 -15.24 -5.60
CA GLY A 77 7.18 -16.66 -5.82
C GLY A 77 6.46 -17.39 -4.68
N LEU A 78 5.90 -16.67 -3.71
CA LEU A 78 5.10 -17.29 -2.65
C LEU A 78 3.72 -17.73 -3.20
N PRO A 79 3.34 -19.01 -3.13
CA PRO A 79 2.11 -19.49 -3.75
C PRO A 79 0.86 -19.07 -2.98
N LEU A 80 -0.18 -18.65 -3.71
CA LEU A 80 -1.52 -18.39 -3.17
C LEU A 80 -2.53 -19.45 -3.59
N VAL A 81 -2.42 -19.95 -4.82
CA VAL A 81 -3.22 -21.07 -5.33
C VAL A 81 -2.32 -22.07 -6.04
N GLN A 82 -2.45 -23.35 -5.70
CA GLN A 82 -1.77 -24.44 -6.39
C GLN A 82 -2.75 -25.59 -6.62
N GLY A 83 -3.08 -25.87 -7.88
CA GLY A 83 -4.15 -26.80 -8.23
C GLY A 83 -5.49 -26.38 -7.60
N ASN A 84 -6.01 -27.21 -6.71
CA ASN A 84 -7.24 -26.96 -5.93
C ASN A 84 -6.98 -26.53 -4.48
N MET A 85 -5.72 -26.21 -4.12
CA MET A 85 -5.36 -25.75 -2.78
C MET A 85 -5.25 -24.23 -2.76
N ALA A 86 -5.98 -23.62 -1.82
CA ALA A 86 -5.88 -22.21 -1.47
C ALA A 86 -4.96 -22.06 -0.25
N MET A 87 -4.05 -21.09 -0.31
CA MET A 87 -3.20 -20.68 0.81
C MET A 87 -3.84 -19.47 1.51
N GLU A 88 -3.50 -19.25 2.77
CA GLU A 88 -4.11 -18.20 3.59
C GLU A 88 -3.09 -17.12 3.95
N ILE A 89 -3.46 -15.85 3.74
CA ILE A 89 -2.74 -14.70 4.26
C ILE A 89 -3.32 -14.33 5.61
N GLU A 90 -2.48 -14.05 6.61
CA GLU A 90 -2.90 -13.59 7.93
C GLU A 90 -2.16 -12.30 8.30
N GLY A 91 -2.89 -11.37 8.91
CA GLY A 91 -2.30 -10.21 9.61
C GLY A 91 -2.05 -10.56 11.07
N VAL A 92 -0.78 -10.69 11.45
CA VAL A 92 -0.36 -11.01 12.82
C VAL A 92 -0.04 -9.72 13.55
N GLN A 93 -0.83 -9.39 14.58
CA GLN A 93 -0.56 -8.24 15.43
C GLN A 93 0.65 -8.49 16.35
N ASN A 94 1.55 -7.52 16.41
CA ASN A 94 2.70 -7.50 17.31
C ASN A 94 2.76 -6.14 18.03
N GLY A 95 1.99 -6.01 19.11
CA GLY A 95 1.81 -4.73 19.80
C GLY A 95 1.00 -3.74 18.95
N SER A 96 1.59 -2.59 18.63
CA SER A 96 1.00 -1.60 17.70
C SER A 96 1.26 -1.91 16.22
N ASP A 97 2.20 -2.82 15.96
CA ASP A 97 2.61 -3.18 14.60
C ASP A 97 1.84 -4.40 14.11
N MET A 98 1.82 -4.60 12.79
CA MET A 98 1.17 -5.75 12.17
C MET A 98 2.05 -6.31 11.06
N ASP A 99 2.41 -7.57 11.21
CA ASP A 99 3.13 -8.34 10.20
C ASP A 99 2.15 -9.10 9.31
N LEU A 100 2.52 -9.30 8.04
CA LEU A 100 1.77 -10.16 7.14
C LEU A 100 2.49 -11.50 7.01
N VAL A 101 1.74 -12.59 7.11
CA VAL A 101 2.27 -13.94 6.93
C VAL A 101 1.42 -14.75 5.95
N LEU A 102 2.05 -15.72 5.32
CA LEU A 102 1.41 -16.70 4.45
C LEU A 102 1.51 -18.09 5.09
N HIS A 103 0.39 -18.79 5.17
CA HIS A 103 0.32 -20.19 5.57
C HIS A 103 0.25 -21.08 4.34
N ALA A 104 1.32 -21.83 4.08
CA ALA A 104 1.42 -22.72 2.93
C ALA A 104 2.07 -24.06 3.30
N GLY A 105 1.37 -25.17 3.02
CA GLY A 105 1.91 -26.52 3.23
C GLY A 105 2.33 -26.85 4.66
N GLY A 106 1.65 -26.27 5.66
CA GLY A 106 1.96 -26.43 7.08
C GLY A 106 3.15 -25.58 7.59
N VAL A 107 3.62 -24.62 6.78
CA VAL A 107 4.69 -23.68 7.14
C VAL A 107 4.17 -22.24 7.04
N THR A 108 4.52 -21.41 8.01
CA THR A 108 4.26 -19.97 7.98
C THR A 108 5.47 -19.22 7.41
N ARG A 109 5.25 -18.34 6.43
CA ARG A 109 6.28 -17.52 5.79
C ARG A 109 5.96 -16.04 5.96
N PRO A 110 6.92 -15.18 6.30
CA PRO A 110 6.67 -13.74 6.33
C PRO A 110 6.43 -13.22 4.90
N ILE A 111 5.49 -12.29 4.78
CA ILE A 111 5.26 -11.51 3.56
C ILE A 111 5.87 -10.13 3.81
N GLN A 112 6.87 -9.79 3.02
CA GLN A 112 7.52 -8.48 3.08
C GLN A 112 7.04 -7.59 1.93
N SER A 113 7.37 -6.30 1.97
CA SER A 113 6.99 -5.34 0.92
C SER A 113 7.40 -5.80 -0.49
N HIS A 114 8.54 -6.48 -0.66
CA HIS A 114 8.97 -7.02 -1.96
C HIS A 114 8.13 -8.21 -2.46
N ASN A 115 7.29 -8.79 -1.60
CA ASN A 115 6.35 -9.85 -1.95
C ASN A 115 4.97 -9.31 -2.31
N LEU A 116 4.78 -8.00 -2.32
CA LEU A 116 3.50 -7.36 -2.57
C LEU A 116 3.61 -6.46 -3.79
N GLY A 117 2.47 -6.29 -4.46
CA GLY A 117 2.24 -5.23 -5.42
C GLY A 117 0.86 -4.62 -5.20
N GLY A 118 0.45 -3.75 -6.11
CA GLY A 118 -0.89 -3.19 -6.12
C GLY A 118 -1.22 -2.40 -4.84
N GLU A 119 -2.46 -2.50 -4.40
CA GLU A 119 -2.95 -1.75 -3.25
C GLU A 119 -2.22 -2.11 -1.94
N PHE A 120 -1.92 -3.38 -1.71
CA PHE A 120 -1.25 -3.83 -0.48
C PHE A 120 0.17 -3.29 -0.36
N GLU A 121 0.94 -3.27 -1.45
CA GLU A 121 2.28 -2.66 -1.45
C GLU A 121 2.20 -1.18 -1.10
N GLY A 122 1.24 -0.44 -1.67
CA GLY A 122 1.03 0.98 -1.37
C GLY A 122 0.68 1.22 0.10
N LEU A 123 -0.23 0.43 0.67
CA LEU A 123 -0.62 0.55 2.08
C LEU A 123 0.57 0.24 3.01
N VAL A 124 1.30 -0.84 2.74
CA VAL A 124 2.48 -1.25 3.52
C VAL A 124 3.59 -0.20 3.41
N ASN A 125 3.85 0.36 2.22
CA ASN A 125 4.85 1.41 2.04
C ASN A 125 4.51 2.67 2.84
N ILE A 126 3.25 3.13 2.78
CA ILE A 126 2.81 4.31 3.52
C ILE A 126 2.95 4.09 5.03
N ARG A 127 2.55 2.91 5.52
CA ARG A 127 2.60 2.56 6.95
C ARG A 127 4.02 2.39 7.46
N ASP A 128 4.88 1.70 6.73
CA ASP A 128 6.18 1.22 7.24
C ASP A 128 7.36 2.12 6.85
N GLN A 129 7.20 2.96 5.81
CA GLN A 129 8.28 3.83 5.33
C GLN A 129 7.88 5.30 5.40
N PHE A 130 6.79 5.66 4.74
CA PHE A 130 6.46 7.08 4.57
C PHE A 130 6.07 7.75 5.89
N ILE A 131 5.07 7.24 6.62
CA ILE A 131 4.60 7.83 7.88
C ILE A 131 5.72 7.84 8.94
N PRO A 132 6.49 6.75 9.16
CA PRO A 132 7.63 6.76 10.07
C PRO A 132 8.67 7.81 9.71
N SER A 133 8.96 8.02 8.42
CA SER A 133 9.90 9.08 8.00
C SER A 133 9.39 10.49 8.36
N ILE A 134 8.10 10.75 8.20
CA ILE A 134 7.47 12.03 8.54
C ILE A 134 7.43 12.24 10.07
N LYS A 135 7.14 11.19 10.83
CA LYS A 135 7.16 11.20 12.30
C LYS A 135 8.58 11.51 12.81
N ASN A 136 9.59 10.85 12.25
CA ASN A 136 10.99 11.09 12.61
C ASN A 136 11.43 12.53 12.33
N ASP A 137 11.07 13.09 11.17
CA ASP A 137 11.38 14.49 10.85
C ASP A 137 10.65 15.45 11.83
N LEU A 138 9.39 15.17 12.17
CA LEU A 138 8.63 15.99 13.12
C LEU A 138 9.21 15.91 14.54
N ASP A 139 9.59 14.71 14.98
CA ASP A 139 10.27 14.47 16.25
C ASP A 139 11.58 15.24 16.33
N ARG A 140 12.36 15.20 15.26
CA ARG A 140 13.60 15.96 15.15
C ARG A 140 13.37 17.46 15.25
N LEU A 141 12.37 17.99 14.54
CA LEU A 141 11.99 19.40 14.61
C LEU A 141 11.67 19.81 16.06
N ALA A 142 10.87 19.00 16.77
CA ALA A 142 10.46 19.27 18.14
C ALA A 142 11.64 19.19 19.12
N TYR A 143 12.53 18.22 18.94
CA TYR A 143 13.74 18.05 19.75
C TYR A 143 14.66 19.26 19.63
N GLU A 144 15.03 19.64 18.40
CA GLU A 144 15.95 20.76 18.15
C GLU A 144 15.36 22.08 18.63
N LEU A 145 14.04 22.27 18.49
CA LEU A 145 13.34 23.45 19.02
C LEU A 145 13.40 23.49 20.55
N THR A 146 13.12 22.36 21.19
CA THR A 146 13.13 22.20 22.64
C THR A 146 14.53 22.50 23.19
N GLU A 147 15.56 21.87 22.63
CA GLU A 147 16.95 22.05 23.06
C GLU A 147 17.44 23.48 22.84
N SER A 148 17.15 24.07 21.68
CA SER A 148 17.57 25.44 21.36
C SER A 148 16.94 26.45 22.30
N VAL A 149 15.63 26.35 22.54
CA VAL A 149 14.91 27.27 23.43
C VAL A 149 15.31 27.04 24.88
N ASN A 150 15.44 25.78 25.33
CA ASN A 150 15.87 25.48 26.70
C ASN A 150 17.28 25.99 26.97
N THR A 151 18.21 25.82 26.03
CA THR A 151 19.58 26.31 26.14
C THR A 151 19.60 27.83 26.30
N ALA A 152 18.89 28.56 25.44
CA ALA A 152 18.80 30.02 25.52
C ALA A 152 18.08 30.48 26.79
N HIS A 153 16.96 29.84 27.15
CA HIS A 153 16.19 30.19 28.34
C HIS A 153 16.97 29.94 29.63
N ALA A 154 17.71 28.82 29.73
CA ALA A 154 18.53 28.49 30.89
C ALA A 154 19.72 29.45 31.07
N ALA A 155 20.23 30.05 29.98
CA ALA A 155 21.28 31.06 30.01
C ALA A 155 20.81 32.45 30.50
N GLY A 156 19.50 32.71 30.47
CA GLY A 156 18.90 33.93 31.00
C GLY A 156 18.49 33.83 32.47
N ALA A 157 17.81 34.87 32.96
CA ALA A 157 17.19 34.85 34.28
C ALA A 157 15.80 35.50 34.27
N GLY A 158 14.91 34.99 35.12
CA GLY A 158 13.56 35.51 35.34
C GLY A 158 13.53 36.76 36.22
N LEU A 159 12.33 37.26 36.52
CA LEU A 159 12.12 38.42 37.42
C LEU A 159 12.58 38.13 38.86
N ASP A 160 12.61 36.86 39.24
CA ASP A 160 13.16 36.40 40.51
C ASP A 160 14.69 36.27 40.52
N SER A 161 15.35 36.69 39.43
CA SER A 161 16.81 36.64 39.24
C SER A 161 17.40 35.23 39.27
N VAL A 162 16.59 34.18 39.05
CA VAL A 162 17.04 32.79 38.96
C VAL A 162 17.27 32.39 37.51
N SER A 163 18.43 31.78 37.22
CA SER A 163 18.81 31.21 35.93
C SER A 163 18.76 29.67 35.93
N GLY A 164 19.04 29.05 34.78
CA GLY A 164 19.15 27.60 34.66
C GLY A 164 17.82 26.84 34.54
N ARG A 165 16.71 27.54 34.29
CA ARG A 165 15.39 26.92 34.08
C ARG A 165 15.18 26.58 32.61
N ASN A 166 14.61 25.41 32.35
CA ASN A 166 14.13 25.04 31.02
C ASN A 166 12.75 25.67 30.77
N PHE A 167 12.50 26.09 29.54
CA PHE A 167 11.19 26.60 29.11
C PHE A 167 10.21 25.44 28.84
N PHE A 168 10.69 24.42 28.13
CA PHE A 168 10.02 23.17 27.85
C PHE A 168 10.55 22.05 28.75
N SER A 169 9.75 20.99 28.95
CA SER A 169 10.24 19.76 29.55
C SER A 169 11.45 19.25 28.76
N ALA A 170 12.47 18.73 29.45
CA ALA A 170 13.64 18.17 28.78
C ALA A 170 13.19 17.06 27.80
N PRO A 171 13.81 16.94 26.62
CA PRO A 171 13.54 15.83 25.73
C PRO A 171 13.80 14.50 26.44
N ASN A 172 13.20 13.42 25.95
CA ASN A 172 13.42 12.09 26.52
C ASN A 172 14.92 11.79 26.63
N PRO A 173 15.38 11.22 27.76
CA PRO A 173 16.78 10.83 27.89
C PRO A 173 17.15 9.83 26.79
N VAL A 174 18.30 10.05 26.15
CA VAL A 174 18.80 9.21 25.07
C VAL A 174 18.80 7.74 25.52
N PRO A 175 18.06 6.85 24.83
CA PRO A 175 18.01 5.44 25.21
C PRO A 175 19.39 4.77 25.19
N PRO A 176 19.66 3.81 26.09
CA PRO A 176 20.93 3.12 26.11
C PRO A 176 21.15 2.33 24.80
N PRO A 177 22.42 2.12 24.38
CA PRO A 177 22.72 1.50 23.09
C PRO A 177 22.07 0.11 22.85
N PRO A 178 21.74 -0.25 21.60
CA PRO A 178 22.02 0.49 20.36
C PRO A 178 21.18 1.78 20.27
N ALA A 179 21.85 2.91 20.05
CA ALA A 179 21.29 4.23 20.24
C ALA A 179 20.13 4.43 19.25
N SER A 180 18.91 4.57 19.77
CA SER A 180 17.86 5.23 19.01
C SER A 180 18.24 6.70 18.86
N ASP A 181 17.69 7.34 17.84
CA ASP A 181 17.84 8.78 17.69
C ASP A 181 17.40 9.52 18.97
N PRO A 182 18.14 10.56 19.41
CA PRO A 182 17.85 11.27 20.65
C PRO A 182 16.50 12.02 20.61
N TRP A 183 15.96 12.22 19.41
CA TRP A 183 14.69 12.90 19.18
C TRP A 183 13.47 11.99 19.21
N LEU A 184 13.61 10.68 19.43
CA LEU A 184 12.48 9.73 19.42
C LEU A 184 11.32 10.20 20.31
N ASP A 185 10.12 10.29 19.74
CA ASP A 185 8.88 10.75 20.36
C ASP A 185 8.95 12.19 20.94
N ALA A 186 9.94 13.00 20.58
CA ALA A 186 10.07 14.37 21.09
C ALA A 186 8.85 15.23 20.72
N ALA A 187 8.26 15.06 19.54
CA ALA A 187 7.06 15.80 19.15
C ALA A 187 5.83 15.40 19.96
N ARG A 188 5.76 14.15 20.42
CA ARG A 188 4.69 13.67 21.29
C ARG A 188 4.83 14.21 22.72
N ASN A 189 6.06 14.34 23.22
CA ASN A 189 6.34 14.63 24.63
C ASN A 189 6.63 16.12 24.92
N ILE A 190 6.81 16.94 23.89
CA ILE A 190 7.03 18.38 24.04
C ILE A 190 5.91 19.01 24.88
N SER A 191 6.31 19.72 25.94
CA SER A 191 5.40 20.36 26.88
C SER A 191 6.09 21.55 27.54
N VAL A 192 5.33 22.57 27.91
CA VAL A 192 5.87 23.74 28.61
C VAL A 192 6.12 23.38 30.07
N ALA A 193 7.34 23.60 30.55
CA ALA A 193 7.73 23.36 31.94
C ALA A 193 7.49 24.57 32.85
N ILE A 194 7.49 25.78 32.28
CA ILE A 194 7.28 27.02 33.03
C ILE A 194 5.78 27.24 33.29
N THR A 195 5.41 27.35 34.56
CA THR A 195 4.03 27.61 35.01
C THR A 195 3.82 29.01 35.60
N ASP A 196 4.91 29.73 35.90
CA ASP A 196 4.88 31.10 36.44
C ASP A 196 5.59 32.05 35.46
N SER A 197 4.93 33.15 35.08
CA SER A 197 5.51 34.19 34.23
C SER A 197 6.77 34.84 34.81
N ASN A 198 6.93 34.86 36.14
CA ASN A 198 8.13 35.37 36.80
C ASN A 198 9.38 34.54 36.46
N HIS A 199 9.19 33.29 36.06
CA HIS A 199 10.27 32.37 35.71
C HIS A 199 10.68 32.46 34.23
N ILE A 200 10.01 33.27 33.42
CA ILE A 200 10.40 33.49 32.02
C ILE A 200 11.71 34.28 32.00
N ALA A 201 12.77 33.64 31.50
CA ALA A 201 14.12 34.15 31.50
C ALA A 201 14.37 35.17 30.38
N ALA A 202 13.73 36.35 30.49
CA ALA A 202 13.81 37.41 29.48
C ALA A 202 15.12 38.20 29.53
N ALA A 203 15.72 38.33 30.70
CA ALA A 203 16.95 39.09 30.93
C ALA A 203 18.19 38.21 30.84
N ASN A 204 19.36 38.83 30.68
CA ASN A 204 20.62 38.11 30.87
C ASN A 204 20.76 37.69 32.34
N ALA A 205 21.36 36.52 32.58
CA ALA A 205 21.65 36.07 33.93
C ALA A 205 22.58 37.08 34.66
N PRO A 206 22.19 37.57 35.85
CA PRO A 206 23.04 38.45 36.64
C PRO A 206 24.20 37.67 37.27
N VAL A 207 25.28 38.37 37.65
CA VAL A 207 26.36 37.77 38.45
C VAL A 207 26.05 38.01 39.92
N PRO A 208 25.91 36.97 40.77
CA PRO A 208 25.63 37.17 42.19
C PRO A 208 26.64 38.11 42.86
N PRO A 209 26.19 39.07 43.70
CA PRO A 209 24.86 39.21 44.28
C PRO A 209 23.88 40.11 43.48
N ASP A 210 24.19 40.48 42.24
CA ASP A 210 23.33 41.37 41.44
C ASP A 210 21.98 40.71 41.10
N THR A 211 20.97 41.54 40.84
CA THR A 211 19.65 41.13 40.37
C THR A 211 19.46 41.50 38.91
N VAL A 212 18.47 40.89 38.26
CA VAL A 212 18.04 41.29 36.92
C VAL A 212 17.67 42.78 36.90
N ALA A 213 18.19 43.51 35.91
CA ALA A 213 17.86 44.91 35.73
C ALA A 213 16.42 45.07 35.20
N PRO A 214 15.61 46.00 35.76
CA PRO A 214 14.26 46.25 35.26
C PRO A 214 14.26 46.58 33.76
N GLY A 215 13.47 45.83 32.98
CA GLY A 215 13.33 46.04 31.54
C GLY A 215 14.41 45.39 30.66
N ASP A 216 15.35 44.63 31.23
CA ASP A 216 16.31 43.86 30.44
C ASP A 216 15.61 42.74 29.66
N ASN A 217 15.72 42.78 28.33
CA ASN A 217 15.12 41.84 27.40
C ASN A 217 16.16 41.18 26.47
N ARG A 218 17.45 41.25 26.82
CA ARG A 218 18.53 40.76 25.96
C ARG A 218 18.43 39.26 25.68
N ASN A 219 18.02 38.46 26.65
CA ASN A 219 17.83 37.01 26.42
C ASN A 219 16.57 36.72 25.61
N SER A 220 15.51 37.54 25.73
CA SER A 220 14.36 37.45 24.83
C SER A 220 14.74 37.70 23.37
N LEU A 221 15.70 38.61 23.10
CA LEU A 221 16.21 38.82 21.74
C LEU A 221 16.98 37.60 21.21
N VAL A 222 17.74 36.92 22.07
CA VAL A 222 18.41 35.64 21.72
C VAL A 222 17.36 34.59 21.37
N ILE A 223 16.35 34.40 22.23
CA ILE A 223 15.27 33.45 22.00
C ILE A 223 14.49 33.79 20.72
N SER A 224 14.25 35.06 20.42
CA SER A 224 13.54 35.44 19.19
C SER A 224 14.33 35.11 17.92
N ASN A 225 15.66 35.15 17.97
CA ASN A 225 16.52 34.86 16.82
C ASN A 225 16.61 33.36 16.49
N ILE A 226 16.28 32.47 17.44
CA ILE A 226 16.25 31.00 17.23
C ILE A 226 15.41 30.62 16.00
N GLY A 227 14.33 31.35 15.72
CA GLY A 227 13.48 31.08 14.56
C GLY A 227 14.16 31.32 13.20
N GLU A 228 15.16 32.20 13.17
CA GLU A 228 15.91 32.56 11.95
C GLU A 228 17.21 31.75 11.81
N ASP A 229 17.74 31.26 12.92
CA ASP A 229 19.02 30.54 12.97
C ASP A 229 18.92 29.15 12.33
N PHE A 230 20.03 28.74 11.70
CA PHE A 230 20.16 27.48 10.99
C PHE A 230 20.53 26.35 11.95
N LEU A 231 19.60 25.97 12.82
CA LEU A 231 19.86 25.08 13.94
C LEU A 231 19.61 23.60 13.62
N ILE A 232 18.86 23.29 12.57
CA ILE A 232 18.61 21.91 12.16
C ILE A 232 19.69 21.48 11.17
N ASP A 233 20.55 20.53 11.57
CA ASP A 233 21.73 20.06 10.82
C ASP A 233 22.74 21.16 10.43
N GLY A 234 22.63 22.37 11.00
CA GLY A 234 23.39 23.53 10.54
C GLY A 234 22.95 24.05 9.16
N LYS A 235 21.80 23.60 8.64
CA LYS A 235 21.38 23.78 7.24
C LYS A 235 20.01 24.41 7.06
N ASP A 236 19.12 24.24 8.03
CA ASP A 236 17.76 24.76 7.97
C ASP A 236 17.40 25.47 9.28
N ASN A 237 16.61 26.53 9.15
CA ASN A 237 15.83 27.04 10.28
C ASN A 237 14.52 26.26 10.43
N PHE A 238 13.85 26.42 11.57
CA PHE A 238 12.63 25.65 11.91
C PHE A 238 11.52 25.83 10.86
N GLY A 239 11.32 27.06 10.36
CA GLY A 239 10.30 27.36 9.36
C GLY A 239 10.57 26.68 8.01
N ALA A 240 11.81 26.74 7.53
CA ALA A 240 12.24 26.10 6.29
C ALA A 240 12.13 24.57 6.38
N TYR A 241 12.55 23.98 7.50
CA TYR A 241 12.47 22.55 7.72
C TYR A 241 11.02 22.05 7.75
N TYR A 242 10.13 22.73 8.49
CA TYR A 242 8.70 22.40 8.49
C TYR A 242 8.05 22.63 7.11
N GLY A 243 8.47 23.66 6.39
CA GLY A 243 8.08 23.90 5.00
C GLY A 243 8.47 22.74 4.07
N LYS A 244 9.66 22.16 4.22
CA LYS A 244 10.09 20.98 3.46
C LYS A 244 9.29 19.73 3.84
N LEU A 245 8.97 19.54 5.12
CA LEU A 245 8.16 18.42 5.58
C LEU A 245 6.77 18.43 4.93
N THR A 246 6.09 19.57 4.98
CA THR A 246 4.76 19.74 4.37
C THR A 246 4.82 19.65 2.84
N ALA A 247 5.86 20.21 2.21
CA ALA A 247 6.08 20.10 0.77
C ALA A 247 6.30 18.65 0.33
N ARG A 248 7.02 17.83 1.10
CA ARG A 248 7.25 16.41 0.79
C ARG A 248 5.93 15.66 0.67
N ILE A 249 5.01 15.86 1.61
CA ILE A 249 3.68 15.23 1.59
C ILE A 249 2.91 15.64 0.32
N GLY A 250 2.91 16.93 -0.02
CA GLY A 250 2.23 17.43 -1.20
C GLY A 250 2.82 16.91 -2.52
N VAL A 251 4.15 16.86 -2.61
CA VAL A 251 4.87 16.34 -3.79
C VAL A 251 4.61 14.85 -3.96
N GLU A 252 4.76 14.06 -2.90
CA GLU A 252 4.52 12.61 -2.91
C GLU A 252 3.08 12.29 -3.34
N ALA A 253 2.10 12.98 -2.76
CA ALA A 253 0.69 12.80 -3.11
C ALA A 253 0.42 13.14 -4.59
N ASN A 254 0.99 14.22 -5.11
CA ASN A 254 0.80 14.60 -6.51
C ASN A 254 1.51 13.65 -7.48
N GLN A 255 2.72 13.20 -7.14
CA GLN A 255 3.46 12.20 -7.93
C GLN A 255 2.69 10.89 -8.00
N ASN A 256 2.20 10.38 -6.87
CA ASN A 256 1.39 9.16 -6.83
C ASN A 256 0.09 9.31 -7.62
N ARG A 257 -0.58 10.47 -7.56
CA ARG A 257 -1.78 10.73 -8.37
C ARG A 257 -1.48 10.69 -9.87
N LEU A 258 -0.38 11.29 -10.31
CA LEU A 258 0.04 11.25 -11.71
C LEU A 258 0.42 9.83 -12.15
N ALA A 259 1.11 9.08 -11.29
CA ALA A 259 1.49 7.69 -11.56
C ALA A 259 0.28 6.77 -11.69
N VAL A 260 -0.71 6.89 -10.79
CA VAL A 260 -1.98 6.14 -10.88
C VAL A 260 -2.72 6.48 -12.16
N GLY A 261 -2.88 7.76 -12.50
CA GLY A 261 -3.54 8.16 -13.75
C GLY A 261 -2.85 7.61 -15.00
N GLY A 262 -1.51 7.63 -15.04
CA GLY A 262 -0.75 7.03 -16.13
C GLY A 262 -0.90 5.50 -16.21
N ALA A 263 -0.94 4.81 -15.07
CA ALA A 263 -1.18 3.37 -15.02
C ALA A 263 -2.60 3.00 -15.46
N GLU A 264 -3.61 3.79 -15.09
CA GLU A 264 -4.99 3.64 -15.54
C GLU A 264 -5.11 3.82 -17.06
N ASP A 265 -4.47 4.84 -17.63
CA ASP A 265 -4.45 5.07 -19.08
C ASP A 265 -3.82 3.88 -19.83
N ALA A 266 -2.68 3.38 -19.34
CA ALA A 266 -2.02 2.21 -19.91
C ALA A 266 -2.92 0.95 -19.80
N MET A 267 -3.59 0.77 -18.66
CA MET A 267 -4.52 -0.33 -18.45
C MET A 267 -5.70 -0.26 -19.44
N ASN A 268 -6.27 0.92 -19.64
CA ASN A 268 -7.36 1.14 -20.59
C ASN A 268 -6.92 0.83 -22.03
N GLN A 269 -5.70 1.25 -22.41
CA GLN A 269 -5.14 0.91 -23.72
C GLN A 269 -4.98 -0.61 -23.91
N LEU A 270 -4.43 -1.31 -22.91
CA LEU A 270 -4.25 -2.76 -22.97
C LEU A 270 -5.60 -3.50 -23.00
N GLN A 271 -6.60 -3.01 -22.26
CA GLN A 271 -7.96 -3.56 -22.33
C GLN A 271 -8.55 -3.40 -23.72
N ASN A 272 -8.43 -2.23 -24.35
CA ASN A 272 -8.91 -2.01 -25.71
C ASN A 272 -8.20 -2.92 -26.73
N ILE A 273 -6.89 -3.14 -26.59
CA ILE A 273 -6.13 -4.07 -27.45
C ILE A 273 -6.63 -5.51 -27.25
N ARG A 274 -6.76 -5.93 -25.99
CA ARG A 274 -7.26 -7.27 -25.64
C ARG A 274 -8.66 -7.47 -26.21
N ASP A 275 -9.56 -6.52 -26.02
CA ASP A 275 -10.95 -6.62 -26.46
C ASP A 275 -11.06 -6.57 -27.99
N GLY A 276 -10.14 -5.88 -28.68
CA GLY A 276 -10.02 -5.94 -30.13
C GLY A 276 -9.50 -7.27 -30.69
N LEU A 277 -8.72 -8.02 -29.90
CA LEU A 277 -8.19 -9.35 -30.28
C LEU A 277 -9.10 -10.50 -29.83
N SER A 278 -9.73 -10.35 -28.66
CA SER A 278 -10.55 -11.36 -27.98
C SER A 278 -12.05 -11.10 -28.15
N GLY A 279 -12.43 -10.01 -28.83
CA GLY A 279 -13.79 -9.71 -29.21
C GLY A 279 -14.27 -10.73 -30.23
N VAL A 280 -15.35 -11.44 -29.89
CA VAL A 280 -16.07 -12.29 -30.83
C VAL A 280 -16.52 -11.42 -32.01
N SER A 281 -15.89 -11.59 -33.17
CA SER A 281 -16.31 -10.90 -34.37
C SER A 281 -17.65 -11.48 -34.82
N LEU A 282 -18.73 -10.69 -34.73
CA LEU A 282 -20.05 -11.06 -35.24
C LEU A 282 -19.97 -11.44 -36.73
N ASP A 283 -19.02 -10.88 -37.47
CA ASP A 283 -18.78 -11.23 -38.87
C ASP A 283 -18.19 -12.64 -39.00
N GLU A 284 -17.25 -13.04 -38.13
CA GLU A 284 -16.73 -14.42 -38.13
C GLU A 284 -17.77 -15.42 -37.61
N GLU A 285 -18.54 -15.09 -36.57
CA GLU A 285 -19.66 -15.93 -36.13
C GLU A 285 -20.75 -16.03 -37.19
N MET A 286 -21.03 -14.96 -37.93
CA MET A 286 -21.98 -14.97 -39.05
C MET A 286 -21.44 -15.76 -40.25
N ILE A 287 -20.14 -15.69 -40.55
CA ILE A 287 -19.49 -16.54 -41.56
C ILE A 287 -19.58 -18.01 -41.15
N ASN A 288 -19.29 -18.34 -39.89
CA ASN A 288 -19.43 -19.70 -39.34
C ASN A 288 -20.89 -20.17 -39.38
N LEU A 289 -21.84 -19.30 -39.03
CA LEU A 289 -23.28 -19.59 -39.09
C LEU A 289 -23.71 -19.87 -40.54
N ILE A 290 -23.30 -19.04 -41.50
CA ILE A 290 -23.59 -19.25 -42.93
C ILE A 290 -22.95 -20.55 -43.42
N GLN A 291 -21.73 -20.87 -42.98
CA GLN A 291 -21.06 -22.13 -43.31
C GLN A 291 -21.83 -23.34 -42.76
N TYR A 292 -22.28 -23.29 -41.50
CA TYR A 292 -23.11 -24.34 -40.90
C TYR A 292 -24.47 -24.46 -41.60
N GLN A 293 -25.12 -23.33 -41.94
CA GLN A 293 -26.37 -23.33 -42.71
C GLN A 293 -26.19 -23.98 -44.09
N ARG A 294 -25.14 -23.60 -44.83
CA ARG A 294 -24.83 -24.21 -46.14
C ARG A 294 -24.47 -25.69 -46.01
N GLY A 295 -23.71 -26.07 -44.98
CA GLY A 295 -23.39 -27.46 -44.70
C GLY A 295 -24.63 -28.30 -44.38
N PHE A 296 -25.58 -27.74 -43.64
CA PHE A 296 -26.85 -28.38 -43.32
C PHE A 296 -27.74 -28.51 -44.56
N GLU A 297 -27.85 -27.45 -45.37
CA GLU A 297 -28.57 -27.49 -46.66
C GLU A 297 -27.96 -28.52 -47.63
N SER A 298 -26.64 -28.58 -47.75
CA SER A 298 -25.94 -29.58 -48.57
C SER A 298 -26.17 -30.99 -48.05
N SER A 299 -26.14 -31.20 -46.72
CA SER A 299 -26.41 -32.50 -46.10
C SER A 299 -27.86 -32.94 -46.31
N ALA A 300 -28.82 -32.01 -46.20
CA ALA A 300 -30.23 -32.26 -46.47
C ALA A 300 -30.49 -32.61 -47.94
N LYS A 301 -29.84 -31.92 -48.89
CA LYS A 301 -29.89 -32.27 -50.31
C LYS A 301 -29.30 -33.65 -50.59
N PHE A 302 -28.14 -33.97 -50.01
CA PHE A 302 -27.52 -35.27 -50.16
C PHE A 302 -28.41 -36.40 -49.62
N LEU A 303 -29.05 -36.20 -48.45
CA LEU A 303 -30.03 -37.13 -47.91
C LEU A 303 -31.25 -37.29 -48.82
N ALA A 304 -31.79 -36.20 -49.36
CA ALA A 304 -32.91 -36.27 -50.31
C ALA A 304 -32.55 -37.05 -51.58
N THR A 305 -31.34 -36.87 -52.11
CA THR A 305 -30.85 -37.64 -53.26
C THR A 305 -30.66 -39.12 -52.91
N ILE A 306 -30.18 -39.44 -51.71
CA ILE A 306 -30.10 -40.83 -51.23
C ILE A 306 -31.50 -41.44 -51.13
N ASP A 307 -32.47 -40.71 -50.59
CA ASP A 307 -33.85 -41.17 -50.43
C ASP A 307 -34.51 -41.43 -51.80
N GLU A 308 -34.25 -40.57 -52.79
CA GLU A 308 -34.70 -40.74 -54.17
C GLU A 308 -34.03 -41.95 -54.87
N MET A 309 -32.73 -42.16 -54.63
CA MET A 309 -32.02 -43.35 -55.13
C MET A 309 -32.52 -44.64 -54.46
N MET A 310 -32.80 -44.61 -53.15
CA MET A 310 -33.39 -45.75 -52.43
C MET A 310 -34.81 -46.04 -52.92
N GLY A 311 -35.63 -45.01 -53.14
CA GLY A 311 -36.95 -45.15 -53.75
C GLY A 311 -36.87 -45.79 -55.14
N SER A 312 -35.97 -45.29 -56.00
CA SER A 312 -35.74 -45.84 -57.35
C SER A 312 -35.29 -47.30 -57.31
N LEU A 313 -34.41 -47.68 -56.38
CA LEU A 313 -33.99 -49.07 -56.17
C LEU A 313 -35.13 -49.97 -55.67
N MET A 314 -36.02 -49.45 -54.83
CA MET A 314 -37.20 -50.18 -54.36
C MET A 314 -38.24 -50.38 -55.47
N ASP A 315 -38.44 -49.39 -56.33
CA ASP A 315 -39.34 -49.48 -57.48
C ASP A 315 -38.81 -50.41 -58.59
N LEU A 316 -37.48 -50.52 -58.74
CA LEU A 316 -36.82 -51.49 -59.64
C LEU A 316 -36.97 -52.96 -59.19
N LYS A 317 -37.37 -53.22 -57.94
CA LYS A 317 -37.51 -54.57 -57.38
C LYS A 317 -38.94 -55.14 -57.52
N ARG A 318 -39.85 -54.46 -58.24
CA ARG A 318 -41.18 -54.97 -58.56
C ARG A 318 -41.28 -55.51 -59.98
#